data_AF-A0A2V7YQG3-F1
#
_entry.id   AF-A0A2V7YQG3-F1
#
_cell.length_a   1.000
_cell.length_b   1.000
_cell.length_c   1.000
_cell.angle_alpha   90.00
_cell.angle_beta   90.00
_cell.angle_gamma   90.00
#
_symmetry.space_group_name_H-M   'P 1'
#
loop_
_entity.id
_entity.type
_entity.pdbx_description
1 polymer ?
#
loop_
_entity_poly.entity_id
_entity_poly.type
_entity_poly.pdbx_seq_one_letter_code
_entity_poly.pdbx_strand_id
1 'polypeptide(L)'
;MKRALTLFAALLMMTSLAFADDVAAAAKSLSVRTFSFKYKDADKAAAMIKPLMSSEGTISIQPSTNALVVTDRAENLKAITKTLTE
;
A
#
# COMPACT_ATOMS: atom_id res chain seq x y z
N MET A 1 -21.12 -43.00 -28.50
CA MET A 1 -21.90 -42.63 -27.29
C MET A 1 -21.29 -41.42 -26.56
N LYS A 2 -20.53 -40.52 -27.16
CA LYS A 2 -20.93 -39.21 -27.76
C LYS A 2 -22.08 -38.38 -27.11
N ARG A 3 -22.88 -38.91 -26.15
CA ARG A 3 -23.96 -38.17 -25.45
C ARG A 3 -23.69 -37.94 -23.96
N ALA A 4 -22.76 -38.68 -23.37
CA ALA A 4 -22.18 -38.34 -22.06
C ALA A 4 -21.15 -37.18 -22.16
N LEU A 5 -20.92 -36.66 -23.37
CA LEU A 5 -20.01 -35.58 -23.72
C LEU A 5 -20.61 -34.17 -23.50
N THR A 6 -21.90 -34.04 -23.17
CA THR A 6 -22.56 -32.72 -23.10
C THR A 6 -23.15 -32.34 -21.74
N LEU A 7 -23.09 -33.22 -20.72
CA LEU A 7 -23.62 -32.91 -19.39
C LEU A 7 -22.55 -32.61 -18.32
N PHE A 8 -21.28 -32.92 -18.59
CA PHE A 8 -20.16 -32.52 -17.73
C PHE A 8 -19.51 -31.19 -18.19
N ALA A 9 -19.90 -30.69 -19.36
CA ALA A 9 -19.47 -29.40 -19.91
C ALA A 9 -20.39 -28.22 -19.53
N ALA A 10 -21.36 -28.44 -18.63
CA ALA A 10 -22.24 -27.39 -18.10
C ALA A 10 -21.72 -26.77 -16.78
N LEU A 11 -20.56 -27.21 -16.28
CA LEU A 11 -19.89 -26.66 -15.10
C LEU A 11 -18.97 -25.46 -15.45
N LEU A 12 -19.30 -24.72 -16.51
CA LEU A 12 -18.51 -23.59 -17.03
C LEU A 12 -19.28 -22.25 -17.03
N MET A 13 -20.41 -22.16 -16.35
CA MET A 13 -21.23 -20.94 -16.27
C MET A 13 -21.46 -20.41 -14.85
N MET A 14 -20.43 -20.43 -13.99
CA MET A 14 -20.54 -19.86 -12.64
C MET A 14 -19.38 -18.95 -12.23
N THR A 15 -18.76 -18.24 -13.16
CA THR A 15 -17.78 -17.22 -12.78
C THR A 15 -17.73 -16.07 -13.79
N SER A 16 -18.48 -15.01 -13.53
CA SER A 16 -17.93 -13.67 -13.72
C SER A 16 -18.03 -12.94 -12.39
N LEU A 17 -16.85 -12.67 -11.82
CA LEU A 17 -16.61 -11.83 -10.66
C LEU A 17 -17.21 -10.44 -10.94
N ALA A 18 -18.24 -10.07 -10.19
CA ALA A 18 -18.62 -8.66 -10.05
C ALA A 18 -17.60 -8.02 -9.08
N PHE A 19 -16.53 -7.45 -9.63
CA PHE A 19 -15.68 -6.51 -8.92
C PHE A 19 -16.46 -5.21 -8.71
N ALA A 20 -17.23 -5.12 -7.63
CA ALA A 20 -17.79 -3.87 -7.15
C ALA A 20 -17.57 -3.80 -5.64
N ASP A 21 -17.14 -2.64 -5.17
CA ASP A 21 -16.92 -2.23 -3.77
C ASP A 21 -15.53 -2.41 -3.13
N ASP A 22 -14.44 -2.16 -3.87
CA ASP A 22 -13.12 -1.89 -3.26
C ASP A 22 -12.77 -0.40 -3.13
N VAL A 23 -13.67 0.51 -3.53
CA VAL A 23 -13.38 1.97 -3.47
C VAL A 23 -13.58 2.53 -2.06
N ALA A 24 -14.39 1.87 -1.22
CA ALA A 24 -14.68 2.32 0.15
C ALA A 24 -13.68 1.78 1.20
N ALA A 25 -13.07 0.62 0.96
CA ALA A 25 -12.05 0.05 1.85
C ALA A 25 -10.68 0.76 1.72
N ALA A 26 -10.40 1.34 0.55
CA ALA A 26 -9.18 2.11 0.30
C ALA A 26 -9.04 3.38 1.17
N ALA A 27 -10.13 3.93 1.71
CA ALA A 27 -10.10 5.12 2.56
C ALA A 27 -9.56 4.85 3.98
N LYS A 28 -9.45 3.58 4.39
CA LYS A 28 -8.92 3.19 5.72
C LYS A 28 -7.74 2.23 5.66
N SER A 29 -7.21 1.92 4.48
CA SER A 29 -6.02 1.07 4.37
C SER A 29 -4.76 1.86 4.72
N LEU A 30 -4.17 1.52 5.87
CA LEU A 30 -2.80 1.91 6.18
C LEU A 30 -1.88 1.15 5.22
N SER A 31 -1.06 1.89 4.49
CA SER A 31 -0.06 1.36 3.57
C SER A 31 1.32 1.52 4.18
N VAL A 32 2.23 0.59 3.87
CA VAL A 32 3.62 0.62 4.32
C VAL A 32 4.52 1.01 3.15
N ARG A 33 5.39 1.99 3.32
CA ARG A 33 6.43 2.34 2.36
C ARG A 33 7.77 2.58 3.02
N THR A 34 8.81 2.09 2.36
CA THR A 34 10.20 2.30 2.76
C THR A 34 10.82 3.37 1.88
N PHE A 35 11.48 4.33 2.53
CA PHE A 35 12.23 5.42 1.92
C PHE A 35 13.70 5.25 2.27
N SER A 36 14.54 5.01 1.27
CA SER A 36 15.98 4.89 1.48
C SER A 36 16.67 6.16 1.01
N PHE A 37 17.55 6.73 1.84
CA PHE A 37 18.23 7.99 1.55
C PHE A 37 19.70 7.76 1.25
N LYS A 38 20.21 8.36 0.16
CA LYS A 38 21.64 8.31 -0.21
C LYS A 38 22.47 9.43 0.42
N TYR A 39 21.89 10.63 0.51
CA TYR A 39 22.60 11.85 0.94
C TYR A 39 21.89 12.60 2.08
N LYS A 40 20.68 12.20 2.43
CA LYS A 40 19.88 12.81 3.52
C LYS A 40 19.89 11.85 4.73
N ASP A 41 19.92 12.37 5.95
CA ASP A 41 19.81 11.54 7.16
C ASP A 41 18.36 11.09 7.36
N ALA A 42 18.14 9.79 7.58
CA ALA A 42 16.82 9.23 7.86
C ALA A 42 16.21 9.83 9.15
N ASP A 43 17.02 10.12 10.18
CA ASP A 43 16.55 10.75 11.42
C ASP A 43 16.02 12.17 11.19
N LYS A 44 16.69 12.97 10.36
CA LYS A 44 16.22 14.32 10.00
C LYS A 44 14.95 14.25 9.16
N ALA A 45 14.89 13.30 8.23
CA ALA A 45 13.69 13.05 7.45
C ALA A 45 12.50 12.64 8.35
N ALA A 46 12.72 11.79 9.35
CA ALA A 46 11.71 11.38 10.31
C ALA A 46 11.10 12.55 11.08
N ALA A 47 11.94 13.49 11.53
CA ALA A 47 11.49 14.67 12.25
C ALA A 47 10.61 15.59 11.37
N MET A 48 10.94 15.72 10.08
CA MET A 48 10.17 16.55 9.14
C MET A 48 8.81 15.95 8.76
N ILE A 49 8.71 14.62 8.69
CA ILE A 49 7.48 13.94 8.27
C ILE A 49 6.53 13.65 9.44
N LYS A 50 7.03 13.65 10.68
CA LYS A 50 6.25 13.45 11.91
C LYS A 50 4.95 14.28 11.99
N PRO A 51 4.90 15.57 11.63
CA PRO A 51 3.66 16.35 11.62
C PRO A 51 2.72 16.06 10.44
N LEU A 52 3.21 15.40 9.38
CA LEU A 52 2.43 15.06 8.18
C LEU A 52 1.76 13.68 8.27
N MET A 53 1.91 13.01 9.41
CA MET A 53 1.38 11.67 9.64
C MET A 53 0.01 11.68 10.30
N SER A 54 -0.76 10.63 10.06
CA SER A 54 -1.99 10.36 10.79
C SER A 54 -1.72 10.06 12.25
N SER A 55 -2.73 10.27 13.10
CA SER A 55 -2.73 9.80 14.49
C SER A 55 -2.47 8.28 14.64
N GLU A 56 -2.76 7.48 13.61
CA GLU A 56 -2.55 6.03 13.57
C GLU A 56 -1.23 5.63 12.87
N GLY A 57 -0.49 6.60 12.34
CA GLY A 57 0.70 6.35 11.54
C GLY A 57 1.90 5.94 12.40
N THR A 58 2.74 5.04 11.88
CA THR A 58 3.98 4.62 12.57
C THR A 58 5.21 4.83 11.70
N ILE A 59 6.33 5.19 12.34
CA ILE A 59 7.64 5.35 11.69
C ILE A 59 8.63 4.38 12.33
N SER A 60 9.38 3.66 11.50
CA SER A 60 10.58 2.95 11.91
C SER A 60 11.79 3.51 11.17
N ILE A 61 12.83 3.90 11.91
CA ILE A 61 14.07 4.43 11.36
C ILE A 61 15.11 3.31 11.38
N GLN A 62 15.75 3.08 10.25
CA GLN A 62 16.78 2.07 10.06
C GLN A 62 18.13 2.78 9.86
N PRO A 63 18.86 3.12 10.96
CA PRO A 63 20.10 3.88 10.85
C PRO A 63 21.22 3.11 10.12
N SER A 64 21.19 1.76 10.14
CA SER A 64 22.18 0.92 9.46
C SER A 64 22.15 1.02 7.94
N THR A 65 20.97 1.24 7.35
CA THR A 65 20.78 1.39 5.89
C THR A 65 20.35 2.80 5.51
N ASN A 66 20.33 3.71 6.48
CA ASN A 66 19.83 5.08 6.34
C ASN A 66 18.45 5.11 5.64
N ALA A 67 17.57 4.22 6.08
CA ALA A 67 16.23 4.04 5.53
C ALA A 67 15.15 4.32 6.57
N LEU A 68 13.97 4.65 6.11
CA LEU A 68 12.83 5.00 6.94
C LEU A 68 11.58 4.28 6.42
N VAL A 69 10.97 3.48 7.28
CA VAL A 69 9.73 2.76 7.00
C VAL A 69 8.58 3.55 7.60
N VAL A 70 7.67 4.02 6.77
CA VAL A 70 6.46 4.73 7.17
C VAL A 70 5.26 3.83 6.91
N THR A 71 4.39 3.71 7.92
CA THR A 71 3.07 3.10 7.76
C THR A 71 2.02 4.17 8.00
N ASP A 72 1.27 4.55 6.96
CA ASP A 72 0.23 5.58 7.05
C ASP A 72 -0.79 5.42 5.90
N ARG A 73 -1.82 6.27 5.87
CA ARG A 73 -2.76 6.39 4.77
C ARG A 73 -2.05 6.78 3.48
N ALA A 74 -2.58 6.32 2.35
CA ALA A 74 -2.01 6.58 1.03
C ALA A 74 -1.83 8.08 0.71
N GLU A 75 -2.76 8.92 1.17
CA GLU A 75 -2.69 10.38 1.01
C GLU A 75 -1.49 11.00 1.73
N ASN A 76 -1.24 10.61 2.98
CA ASN A 76 -0.12 11.10 3.78
C ASN A 76 1.21 10.56 3.27
N LEU A 77 1.27 9.29 2.87
CA LEU A 77 2.47 8.75 2.23
C LEU A 77 2.83 9.50 0.95
N LYS A 78 1.83 9.97 0.18
CA LYS A 78 2.06 10.78 -1.01
C LYS A 78 2.59 12.17 -0.65
N ALA A 79 2.03 12.82 0.37
CA ALA A 79 2.53 14.10 0.89
C ALA A 79 3.98 13.97 1.39
N ILE A 80 4.25 12.96 2.22
CA ILE A 80 5.58 12.63 2.74
C ILE A 80 6.57 12.39 1.59
N THR A 81 6.18 11.62 0.57
CA THR A 81 7.06 11.39 -0.59
C THR A 81 7.44 12.68 -1.30
N LYS A 82 6.47 13.59 -1.45
CA LYS A 82 6.71 14.88 -2.09
C LYS A 82 7.72 15.69 -1.28
N THR A 83 7.53 15.81 0.03
CA THR A 83 8.43 16.54 0.93
C THR A 83 9.84 15.92 0.99
N LEU A 84 9.97 14.60 0.85
CA LEU A 84 11.28 13.93 0.87
C LEU A 84 12.04 14.03 -0.46
N THR A 85 11.30 14.17 -1.57
CA THR A 85 11.86 14.26 -2.93
C THR A 85 12.28 15.68 -3.30
N GLU A 86 11.57 16.70 -2.79
CA GLU A 86 12.05 18.10 -2.79
C GLU A 86 13.34 18.26 -1.96
#